data_AF-A0A078FEA1-F1
#
_entry.id   AF-A0A078FEA1-F1
#
_cell.length_a   1.000
_cell.length_b   1.000
_cell.length_c   1.000
_cell.angle_alpha   90.00
_cell.angle_beta   90.00
_cell.angle_gamma   90.00
#
_symmetry.space_group_name_H-M   'P 1'
#
loop_
_entity.id
_entity.type
_entity.pdbx_description
1 polymer ?
#
loop_
_entity_poly.entity_id
_entity_poly.type
_entity_poly.pdbx_seq_one_letter_code
_entity_poly.pdbx_strand_id
1 'polypeptide(L)'
;MHSVFKEEIRGILGTRQVKIPAVFVKGRMVGSVEEVMRLEEEGRLGILLECMPKQRMGGGCCCGCGGMRFVMCDVCNGSCKVRDVEKKKNTVKCLVCNENGLVLCPICS
;
A
#
# COMPACT_ATOMS: atom_id res chain seq x y z
N MET A 1 -7.17 -2.71 2.74
CA MET A 1 -6.41 -1.91 1.76
C MET A 1 -6.86 -0.46 1.89
N HIS A 2 -5.93 0.49 1.94
CA HIS A 2 -6.25 1.92 1.97
C HIS A 2 -7.08 2.31 0.74
N SER A 3 -8.18 3.03 0.97
CA SER A 3 -9.23 3.36 0.01
C SER A 3 -8.69 4.08 -1.22
N VAL A 4 -7.70 4.95 -1.06
CA VAL A 4 -7.02 5.63 -2.19
C VAL A 4 -6.46 4.62 -3.19
N PHE A 5 -5.76 3.55 -2.73
CA PHE A 5 -5.25 2.52 -3.65
C PHE A 5 -6.37 1.72 -4.30
N LYS A 6 -7.48 1.49 -3.58
CA LYS A 6 -8.63 0.79 -4.14
C LYS A 6 -9.25 1.60 -5.29
N GLU A 7 -9.38 2.92 -5.12
CA GLU A 7 -9.90 3.80 -6.17
C GLU A 7 -8.91 3.97 -7.32
N GLU A 8 -7.60 4.03 -7.05
CA GLU A 8 -6.57 4.04 -8.08
C GLU A 8 -6.64 2.80 -8.98
N ILE A 9 -6.73 1.59 -8.38
CA ILE A 9 -6.85 0.34 -9.14
C ILE A 9 -8.14 0.32 -9.97
N ARG A 10 -9.26 0.79 -9.40
CA ARG A 10 -10.52 0.92 -10.15
C ARG A 10 -10.42 1.88 -11.32
N GLY A 11 -9.69 2.98 -11.14
CA GLY A 11 -9.40 3.95 -12.18
C GLY A 11 -8.59 3.35 -13.33
N ILE A 12 -7.54 2.57 -13.01
CA ILE A 12 -6.71 1.89 -14.03
C ILE A 12 -7.51 0.82 -14.78
N LEU A 13 -8.34 0.04 -14.09
CA LEU A 13 -9.08 -1.07 -14.69
C LEU A 13 -10.42 -0.67 -15.33
N GLY A 14 -10.93 0.53 -15.05
CA GLY A 14 -12.24 0.99 -15.53
C GLY A 14 -13.42 0.18 -14.98
N THR A 15 -13.21 -0.65 -13.94
CA THR A 15 -14.25 -1.50 -13.34
C THR A 15 -14.20 -1.46 -11.82
N ARG A 16 -15.37 -1.61 -11.19
CA ARG A 16 -15.50 -1.71 -9.72
C ARG A 16 -15.13 -3.08 -9.18
N GLN A 17 -15.16 -4.12 -10.02
CA GLN A 17 -14.79 -5.49 -9.67
C GLN A 17 -13.30 -5.69 -9.91
N VAL A 18 -12.53 -5.64 -8.84
CA VAL A 18 -11.09 -5.89 -8.86
C VAL A 18 -10.85 -7.27 -8.23
N LYS A 19 -10.25 -8.19 -8.98
CA LYS A 19 -9.71 -9.43 -8.42
C LYS A 19 -8.30 -9.16 -7.91
N ILE A 20 -8.03 -9.51 -6.65
CA ILE A 20 -6.72 -9.38 -6.01
C ILE A 20 -6.17 -10.77 -5.66
N PRO A 21 -4.85 -10.97 -5.66
CA PRO A 21 -3.81 -9.98 -5.94
C PRO A 21 -3.71 -9.62 -7.44
N ALA A 22 -3.37 -8.37 -7.73
CA ALA A 22 -3.17 -7.87 -9.09
C ALA A 22 -1.85 -7.11 -9.14
N VAL A 23 -0.98 -7.50 -10.07
CA VAL A 23 0.35 -6.90 -10.23
C VAL A 23 0.30 -5.86 -11.34
N PHE A 24 0.86 -4.69 -11.05
CA PHE A 24 1.00 -3.59 -12.00
C PHE A 24 2.47 -3.23 -12.18
N VAL A 25 2.90 -3.06 -13.43
CA VAL A 25 4.25 -2.60 -13.78
C VAL A 25 4.12 -1.38 -14.66
N LYS A 26 4.74 -0.26 -14.27
CA LYS A 26 4.71 1.02 -15.00
C LYS A 26 3.26 1.46 -15.34
N GLY A 27 2.34 1.27 -14.40
CA GLY A 27 0.92 1.65 -14.55
C GLY A 27 0.05 0.70 -15.37
N ARG A 28 0.59 -0.45 -15.84
CA ARG A 28 -0.16 -1.46 -16.61
C ARG A 28 -0.37 -2.72 -15.80
N MET A 29 -1.57 -3.30 -15.86
CA MET A 29 -1.86 -4.59 -15.22
C MET A 29 -1.12 -5.71 -15.94
N VAL A 30 -0.31 -6.47 -15.20
CA VAL A 30 0.42 -7.65 -15.69
C VAL A 30 -0.43 -8.91 -15.52
N GLY A 31 -1.13 -9.03 -14.39
CA GLY A 31 -2.04 -10.14 -14.13
C GLY A 31 -2.20 -10.48 -12.65
N SER A 32 -2.86 -11.62 -12.39
CA SER A 32 -3.01 -12.26 -11.08
C SER A 32 -1.79 -13.14 -10.78
N VAL A 33 -1.86 -13.93 -9.71
CA VAL A 33 -0.85 -14.93 -9.32
C VAL A 33 -0.48 -15.81 -10.51
N GLU A 34 -1.49 -16.33 -11.21
CA GLU A 34 -1.34 -17.31 -12.27
C GLU A 34 -0.56 -16.74 -13.47
N GLU A 35 -0.93 -15.54 -13.94
CA GLU A 35 -0.20 -14.90 -15.05
C GLU A 35 1.23 -14.52 -14.67
N VAL A 36 1.44 -14.07 -13.43
CA VAL A 36 2.78 -13.70 -12.95
C VAL A 36 3.68 -14.92 -12.85
N MET A 37 3.17 -16.04 -12.33
CA MET A 37 3.91 -17.31 -12.28
C MET A 37 4.28 -17.80 -13.68
N ARG A 38 3.33 -17.77 -14.61
CA ARG A 38 3.59 -18.15 -16.00
C ARG A 38 4.65 -17.25 -16.65
N LEU A 39 4.63 -15.95 -16.40
CA LEU A 39 5.65 -15.03 -16.93
C LEU A 39 7.04 -15.30 -16.36
N GLU A 40 7.15 -15.73 -15.11
CA GLU A 40 8.41 -16.14 -14.50
C GLU A 40 8.91 -17.45 -15.12
N GLU A 41 8.04 -18.45 -15.28
CA GLU A 41 8.36 -19.73 -15.92
C GLU A 41 8.79 -19.56 -17.39
N GLU A 42 8.17 -18.63 -18.12
CA GLU A 42 8.56 -18.27 -19.49
C GLU A 42 9.84 -17.40 -19.54
N GLY A 43 10.40 -16.98 -18.40
CA GLY A 43 11.58 -16.10 -18.33
C GLY A 43 11.33 -14.65 -18.77
N ARG A 44 10.05 -14.23 -18.86
CA ARG A 44 9.63 -12.92 -19.40
C ARG A 44 9.37 -11.88 -18.31
N LEU A 45 9.21 -12.28 -17.05
CA LEU A 45 8.96 -11.36 -15.94
C LEU A 45 10.13 -10.37 -15.76
N GLY A 46 11.38 -10.84 -15.89
CA GLY A 46 12.57 -10.00 -15.78
C GLY A 46 12.58 -8.84 -16.77
N ILE A 47 12.11 -9.07 -18.01
CA ILE A 47 12.03 -8.07 -19.07
C ILE A 47 11.04 -6.95 -18.68
N LEU A 48 9.91 -7.30 -18.07
CA LEU A 48 8.93 -6.31 -17.60
C LEU A 48 9.51 -5.43 -16.48
N LEU A 49 10.34 -6.02 -15.63
CA LEU A 49 11.00 -5.36 -14.51
C LEU A 49 12.27 -4.60 -14.90
N GLU A 50 12.64 -4.59 -16.18
CA GLU A 50 13.78 -3.78 -16.65
C GLU A 50 13.58 -2.30 -16.34
N CYS A 51 14.68 -1.65 -15.96
CA CYS A 51 14.73 -0.26 -15.51
C CYS A 51 13.94 0.06 -14.22
N MET A 52 13.36 -0.95 -13.54
CA MET A 52 12.83 -0.74 -12.21
C MET A 52 13.99 -0.52 -11.23
N PRO A 53 13.86 0.40 -10.26
CA PRO A 53 14.85 0.53 -9.20
C PRO A 53 15.00 -0.81 -8.50
N LYS A 54 16.17 -1.43 -8.61
CA LYS A 54 16.47 -2.63 -7.82
C LYS A 54 16.47 -2.21 -6.37
N GLN A 55 15.79 -2.98 -5.52
CA GLN A 55 16.01 -2.86 -4.09
C GLN A 55 17.51 -3.05 -3.86
N ARG A 56 18.14 -2.10 -3.15
CA ARG A 56 19.60 -2.12 -2.95
C ARG A 56 19.97 -3.49 -2.36
N MET A 57 20.75 -4.29 -3.08
CA MET A 57 21.33 -5.52 -2.53
C MET A 57 22.15 -5.12 -1.30
N GLY A 58 21.74 -5.58 -0.11
CA GLY A 58 22.33 -5.21 1.18
C GLY A 58 21.72 -3.98 1.88
N GLY A 59 20.79 -3.27 1.25
CA GLY A 59 20.03 -2.18 1.89
C GLY A 59 18.84 -2.76 2.64
N GLY A 60 19.01 -2.97 3.94
CA GLY A 60 17.96 -3.46 4.82
C GLY A 60 16.65 -2.70 4.62
N CYS A 61 15.53 -3.40 4.76
CA CYS A 61 14.23 -2.79 4.89
C CYS A 61 14.31 -1.55 5.79
N CYS A 62 13.56 -0.49 5.47
CA CYS A 62 13.51 0.72 6.29
C CYS A 62 13.40 0.35 7.77
N CYS A 63 14.33 0.82 8.61
CA CYS A 63 14.42 0.44 10.02
C CYS A 63 13.15 0.77 10.82
N GLY A 64 12.33 1.72 10.35
CA GLY A 64 11.04 2.05 10.95
C GLY A 64 9.89 1.14 10.52
N CYS A 65 9.70 0.91 9.22
CA CYS A 65 8.51 0.20 8.71
C CYS A 65 8.77 -1.22 8.20
N GLY A 66 10.01 -1.71 8.22
CA GLY A 66 10.34 -3.03 7.69
C GLY A 66 10.05 -3.20 6.19
N GLY A 67 9.95 -2.08 5.45
CA GLY A 67 9.62 -2.08 4.01
C GLY A 67 8.12 -2.00 3.72
N MET A 68 7.25 -2.02 4.73
CA MET A 68 5.79 -1.96 4.56
C MET A 68 5.25 -0.58 4.17
N ARG A 69 6.08 0.47 4.29
CA ARG A 69 5.77 1.89 4.02
C ARG A 69 4.62 2.51 4.82
N PHE A 70 3.89 1.72 5.59
CA PHE A 70 2.88 2.16 6.53
C PHE A 70 3.27 1.75 7.95
N VAL A 71 3.00 2.63 8.91
CA VAL A 71 3.20 2.39 10.35
C VAL A 71 1.94 2.75 11.12
N MET A 72 1.82 2.21 12.34
CA MET A 72 0.70 2.53 13.23
C MET A 72 0.68 4.03 13.55
N CYS A 73 -0.49 4.64 13.50
CA CYS A 73 -0.66 6.04 13.90
C CYS A 73 -0.42 6.20 15.40
N ASP A 74 0.50 7.09 15.77
CA ASP A 74 0.81 7.40 17.17
C ASP A 74 -0.29 8.26 17.83
N VAL A 75 -0.96 9.11 17.06
CA VAL A 75 -2.01 10.01 17.56
C VAL A 75 -3.22 9.25 18.10
N CYS A 76 -3.63 8.18 17.40
CA CYS A 76 -4.80 7.39 17.78
C CYS A 76 -4.46 5.95 18.22
N ASN A 77 -3.18 5.59 18.26
CA ASN A 77 -2.69 4.23 18.51
C ASN A 77 -3.41 3.17 17.66
N GLY A 78 -3.61 3.48 16.38
CA GLY A 78 -4.29 2.62 15.42
C GLY A 78 -5.82 2.49 15.59
N SER A 79 -6.43 3.12 16.60
CA SER A 79 -7.88 2.97 16.87
C SER A 79 -8.79 3.74 15.90
N CYS A 80 -8.21 4.61 15.07
CA CYS A 80 -8.91 5.58 14.23
C CYS A 80 -9.77 6.59 15.01
N LYS A 81 -9.63 6.67 16.35
CA LYS A 81 -10.45 7.52 17.22
C LYS A 81 -9.58 8.35 18.15
N VAL A 82 -9.97 9.60 18.37
CA VAL A 82 -9.35 10.50 19.35
C VAL A 82 -10.45 11.13 20.23
N ARG A 83 -10.11 11.56 21.44
CA ARG A 83 -11.07 12.23 22.32
C ARG A 83 -11.36 13.64 21.80
N ASP A 84 -12.64 14.00 21.81
CA ASP A 84 -13.09 15.36 21.51
C ASP A 84 -12.65 16.30 22.66
N VAL A 85 -11.92 17.35 22.31
CA VAL A 85 -11.36 18.32 23.26
C VAL A 85 -12.45 19.20 23.86
N GLU A 86 -13.51 19.50 23.09
CA GLU A 86 -14.62 20.34 23.51
C GLU A 86 -15.70 19.52 24.24
N LYS A 87 -15.95 18.29 23.78
CA LYS A 87 -16.95 17.39 24.36
C LYS A 87 -16.27 16.15 24.91
N LYS A 88 -15.66 16.27 26.09
CA LYS A 88 -14.84 15.23 26.78
C LYS A 88 -15.41 13.79 26.82
N LYS A 89 -16.71 13.58 26.59
CA LYS A 89 -17.36 12.26 26.55
C LYS A 89 -17.49 11.65 25.14
N ASN A 90 -17.18 12.41 24.09
CA ASN A 90 -17.29 11.96 22.70
C ASN A 90 -15.92 11.61 22.12
N THR A 91 -15.92 10.68 21.15
CA THR A 91 -14.76 10.38 20.33
C THR A 91 -15.02 10.84 18.91
N VAL A 92 -14.00 11.41 18.28
CA VAL A 92 -14.03 11.83 16.87
C VAL A 92 -13.05 10.99 16.07
N LYS A 93 -13.24 10.95 14.74
CA LYS A 93 -12.35 10.24 13.84
C LYS A 93 -10.98 10.92 13.83
N CYS A 94 -9.90 10.13 13.92
CA CYS A 94 -8.55 10.64 13.71
C CYS A 94 -8.42 11.17 12.26
N LEU A 95 -7.93 12.40 12.11
CA LEU A 95 -7.74 13.05 10.81
C LEU A 95 -6.36 12.79 10.20
N VAL A 96 -5.47 12.13 10.94
CA VAL A 96 -4.07 11.90 10.55
C VAL A 96 -3.90 10.55 9.85
N CYS A 97 -4.59 9.51 10.33
CA CYS A 97 -4.46 8.16 9.78
C CYS A 97 -5.53 7.83 8.74
N ASN A 98 -5.25 6.82 7.91
CA ASN A 98 -6.26 6.23 7.05
C ASN A 98 -7.28 5.39 7.84
N GLU A 99 -8.25 4.79 7.14
CA GLU A 99 -9.32 3.98 7.76
C GLU A 99 -8.83 2.73 8.51
N ASN A 100 -7.57 2.35 8.34
CA ASN A 100 -6.94 1.20 9.01
C ASN A 100 -6.08 1.63 10.21
N GLY A 101 -6.06 2.92 10.57
CA GLY A 101 -5.26 3.42 11.69
C GLY A 101 -3.77 3.56 11.36
N LEU A 102 -3.43 3.60 10.07
CA LEU A 102 -2.05 3.65 9.58
C LEU A 102 -1.72 5.01 8.95
N VAL A 103 -0.47 5.40 9.07
CA VAL A 103 0.14 6.56 8.41
C VAL A 103 1.31 6.12 7.54
N LEU A 104 1.71 6.94 6.58
CA LEU A 104 2.92 6.69 5.80
C LEU A 104 4.16 6.75 6.69
N CYS A 105 5.14 5.89 6.41
CA CYS A 105 6.37 5.80 7.20
C CYS A 105 7.20 7.08 7.07
N PRO A 106 7.39 7.89 8.14
CA PRO A 106 8.06 9.19 8.04
C PRO A 106 9.54 9.11 7.65
N ILE A 107 10.12 7.90 7.61
CA ILE A 107 11.52 7.66 7.28
C ILE A 107 11.72 7.42 5.77
N CYS A 108 10.76 6.79 5.08
CA CYS A 108 10.96 6.29 3.72
C CYS A 108 9.75 6.45 2.78
N SER A 109 8.79 7.30 3.15
CA SER A 109 7.66 7.66 2.30
C SER A 109 7.89 8.96 1.56
#